data_AF-A0A821D1I0-F1
#
_entry.id   AF-A0A821D1I0-F1
#
_cell.length_a   1.000
_cell.length_b   1.000
_cell.length_c   1.000
_cell.angle_alpha   90.00
_cell.angle_beta   90.00
_cell.angle_gamma   90.00
#
_symmetry.space_group_name_H-M   'P 1'
#
loop_
_entity.id
_entity.type
_entity.pdbx_description
1 polymer ?
#
loop_
_entity_poly.entity_id
_entity_poly.type
_entity_poly.pdbx_seq_one_letter_code
_entity_poly.pdbx_strand_id
1 'polypeptide(L)'
;HYNFVMTDNFNKQCPLIVEQLNKILEFDTSESFVKYNQSSINDLLAFVYADDCEYDERIFMAIYLNTENQLVIKSGHMYSIILERKNIRTMEFNAKQNQTTEVLLDSIYYQSDKQEKKAIALFDSQTNMFYAIRLEISTNTSKTEETILLPLEKIK
;
A
#
# COMPACT_ATOMS: atom_id res chain seq x y z
N HIS A 1 5.16 14.19 -28.66
CA HIS A 1 4.37 14.85 -29.71
C HIS A 1 3.58 13.80 -30.45
N TYR A 2 2.25 13.89 -30.39
CA TYR A 2 1.37 13.03 -31.17
C TYR A 2 0.68 13.89 -32.23
N ASN A 3 0.78 13.48 -33.49
CA ASN A 3 0.11 14.13 -34.61
C ASN A 3 -1.17 13.37 -34.91
N PHE A 4 -2.31 13.99 -34.58
CA PHE A 4 -3.61 13.48 -34.96
C PHE A 4 -4.10 14.23 -36.19
N VAL A 5 -4.79 13.54 -37.09
CA VAL A 5 -5.46 14.17 -38.22
C VAL A 5 -6.95 14.05 -37.97
N MET A 6 -7.59 15.17 -37.65
CA MET A 6 -9.05 15.22 -37.59
C MET A 6 -9.58 15.40 -39.01
N THR A 7 -10.57 14.59 -39.37
CA THR A 7 -11.28 14.71 -40.64
C THR A 7 -12.71 15.15 -40.33
N ASP A 8 -13.15 16.25 -40.94
CA ASP A 8 -14.52 16.73 -40.77
C ASP A 8 -15.52 15.96 -41.65
N ASN A 9 -16.82 16.27 -41.50
CA ASN A 9 -17.90 15.65 -42.26
C ASN A 9 -17.87 16.00 -43.76
N PHE A 10 -16.96 16.87 -44.20
CA PHE A 10 -16.70 17.26 -45.58
C PHE A 10 -15.38 16.69 -46.11
N ASN A 11 -14.78 15.72 -45.42
CA ASN A 11 -13.49 15.10 -45.73
C ASN A 11 -12.28 16.06 -45.70
N LYS A 12 -12.40 17.21 -45.03
CA LYS A 12 -11.27 18.13 -44.85
C LYS A 12 -10.42 17.67 -43.67
N GLN A 13 -9.12 17.55 -43.90
CA GLN A 13 -8.15 17.17 -42.89
C GLN A 13 -7.55 18.41 -42.21
N CYS A 14 -7.49 18.37 -40.88
CA CYS A 14 -6.82 19.38 -40.06
C CYS A 14 -5.80 18.67 -39.15
N PRO A 15 -4.51 19.03 -39.20
CA PRO A 15 -3.52 18.50 -38.29
C PRO A 15 -3.71 19.10 -36.90
N LEU A 16 -3.94 18.24 -35.91
CA LEU A 16 -3.95 18.61 -34.50
C LEU A 16 -2.61 18.18 -33.88
N ILE A 17 -1.86 19.17 -33.41
CA ILE A 17 -0.66 18.93 -32.61
C ILE A 17 -1.10 18.85 -31.15
N VAL A 18 -0.98 17.66 -30.56
CA VAL A 18 -1.19 17.49 -29.12
C VAL A 18 0.17 17.52 -28.44
N GLU A 19 0.40 18.58 -27.68
CA GLU A 19 1.57 18.75 -26.84
C GLU A 19 1.23 18.35 -25.41
N GLN A 20 1.94 17.36 -24.89
CA GLN A 20 1.90 17.05 -23.47
C GLN A 20 2.83 18.03 -22.76
N LEU A 21 2.25 19.06 -22.13
CA LEU A 21 3.00 20.14 -21.46
C LEU A 21 3.61 19.70 -20.12
N ASN A 22 2.96 18.75 -19.42
CA ASN A 22 3.45 18.22 -18.15
C ASN A 22 4.20 16.91 -18.38
N LYS A 23 5.33 16.71 -17.70
CA LYS A 23 5.99 15.39 -17.67
C LYS A 23 4.99 14.33 -17.18
N ILE A 24 5.13 13.11 -17.70
CA ILE A 24 4.36 11.97 -17.19
C ILE A 24 4.68 11.84 -15.69
N LEU A 25 3.65 11.81 -14.87
CA LEU A 25 3.77 11.50 -13.46
C LEU A 25 3.98 10.00 -13.32
N GLU A 26 5.19 9.62 -12.93
CA GLU A 26 5.55 8.22 -12.68
C GLU A 26 5.20 7.90 -11.23
N PHE A 27 3.94 7.52 -11.00
CA PHE A 27 3.50 7.04 -9.70
C PHE A 27 3.74 5.55 -9.55
N ASP A 28 4.10 5.14 -8.33
CA ASP A 28 4.11 3.73 -7.98
C ASP A 28 2.70 3.14 -8.08
N THR A 29 2.62 2.01 -8.77
CA THR A 29 1.41 1.21 -8.90
C THR A 29 1.65 -0.16 -8.27
N SER A 30 0.58 -0.91 -8.02
CA SER A 30 0.72 -2.31 -7.61
C SER A 30 1.56 -3.12 -8.61
N GLU A 31 1.37 -2.87 -9.91
CA GLU A 31 2.10 -3.53 -10.99
C GLU A 31 3.59 -3.16 -10.99
N SER A 32 3.93 -1.86 -10.88
CA SER A 32 5.32 -1.42 -10.79
C SER A 32 5.98 -1.98 -9.54
N PHE A 33 5.29 -1.93 -8.40
CA PHE A 33 5.75 -2.47 -7.13
C PHE A 33 6.07 -3.97 -7.21
N VAL A 34 5.17 -4.78 -7.76
CA VAL A 34 5.40 -6.22 -7.95
C VAL A 34 6.57 -6.46 -8.89
N LYS A 35 6.63 -5.74 -10.01
CA LYS A 35 7.72 -5.87 -10.99
C LYS A 35 9.09 -5.57 -10.36
N TYR A 36 9.20 -4.50 -9.57
CA TYR A 36 10.44 -4.12 -8.90
C TYR A 36 10.84 -5.09 -7.78
N ASN A 37 9.87 -5.76 -7.14
CA ASN A 37 10.11 -6.64 -5.99
C ASN A 37 9.82 -8.12 -6.31
N GLN A 38 9.79 -8.50 -7.60
CA GLN A 38 9.36 -9.83 -8.07
C GLN A 38 10.18 -10.99 -7.48
N SER A 39 11.45 -10.75 -7.14
CA SER A 39 12.33 -11.76 -6.52
C SER A 39 12.04 -12.00 -5.04
N SER A 40 11.26 -11.11 -4.42
CA SER A 40 11.03 -11.08 -2.97
C SER A 40 9.56 -11.30 -2.60
N ILE A 41 8.63 -11.11 -3.54
CA ILE A 41 7.19 -11.28 -3.33
C ILE A 41 6.76 -12.65 -3.86
N ASN A 42 6.16 -13.45 -2.97
CA ASN A 42 5.45 -14.67 -3.36
C ASN A 42 3.97 -14.39 -3.63
N ASP A 43 3.31 -13.65 -2.74
CA ASP A 43 1.88 -13.35 -2.82
C ASP A 43 1.63 -11.90 -2.38
N LEU A 44 1.15 -11.03 -3.29
CA LEU A 44 0.77 -9.65 -2.93
C LEU A 44 -0.65 -9.68 -2.34
N LEU A 45 -0.77 -9.33 -1.06
CA LEU A 45 -2.05 -9.31 -0.36
C LEU A 45 -2.77 -7.96 -0.51
N ALA A 46 -2.03 -6.85 -0.45
CA ALA A 46 -2.58 -5.53 -0.67
C ALA A 46 -1.54 -4.51 -1.13
N PHE A 47 -2.00 -3.51 -1.89
CA PHE A 47 -1.27 -2.30 -2.23
C PHE A 47 -2.22 -1.12 -2.07
N VAL A 48 -2.03 -0.36 -0.99
CA VAL A 48 -2.89 0.75 -0.59
C VAL A 48 -2.12 2.03 -0.82
N TYR A 49 -2.75 3.05 -1.38
CA TYR A 49 -2.10 4.32 -1.67
C TYR A 49 -3.01 5.51 -1.42
N ALA A 50 -2.38 6.68 -1.26
CA ALA A 50 -3.02 7.97 -1.23
C ALA A 50 -2.18 8.94 -2.09
N ASP A 51 -2.87 9.75 -2.87
CA ASP A 51 -2.24 10.73 -3.77
C ASP A 51 -2.20 12.09 -3.08
N ASP A 52 -1.11 12.83 -3.27
CA ASP A 52 -1.00 14.23 -2.89
C ASP A 52 -1.03 15.12 -4.13
N CYS A 53 -2.21 15.67 -4.42
CA CYS A 53 -2.44 16.54 -5.57
C CYS A 53 -1.73 17.91 -5.46
N GLU A 54 -1.23 18.30 -4.27
CA GLU A 54 -0.45 19.55 -4.14
C GLU A 54 1.00 19.38 -4.60
N TYR A 55 1.54 18.18 -4.43
CA TYR A 55 2.95 17.87 -4.70
C TYR A 55 3.14 16.91 -5.88
N ASP A 56 2.04 16.54 -6.53
CA ASP A 56 2.00 15.48 -7.54
C ASP A 56 2.77 14.23 -7.08
N GLU A 57 2.48 13.75 -5.85
CA GLU A 57 3.14 12.63 -5.21
C GLU A 57 2.14 11.50 -4.92
N ARG A 58 2.61 10.25 -4.92
CA ARG A 58 1.85 9.12 -4.36
C ARG A 58 2.63 8.51 -3.21
N ILE A 59 1.94 8.29 -2.11
CA ILE A 59 2.44 7.47 -1.02
C ILE A 59 1.67 6.16 -0.95
N PHE A 60 2.38 5.08 -0.65
CA PHE A 60 1.78 3.75 -0.55
C PHE A 60 2.28 2.95 0.65
N MET A 61 1.51 1.92 0.98
CA MET A 61 1.91 0.78 1.78
C MET A 61 1.49 -0.51 1.07
N ALA A 62 2.27 -1.58 1.25
CA ALA A 62 1.97 -2.87 0.68
C ALA A 62 2.05 -3.97 1.74
N ILE A 63 1.19 -4.97 1.61
CA ILE A 63 1.23 -6.21 2.41
C ILE A 63 1.45 -7.36 1.45
N TYR A 64 2.42 -8.21 1.74
CA TYR A 64 2.69 -9.39 0.93
C TYR A 64 3.30 -10.53 1.76
N LEU A 65 3.22 -11.74 1.24
CA LEU A 65 4.03 -12.85 1.69
C LEU A 65 5.33 -12.85 0.89
N ASN A 66 6.47 -12.90 1.59
CA ASN A 66 7.76 -13.05 0.91
C ASN A 66 7.98 -14.50 0.43
N THR A 67 9.11 -14.76 -0.21
CA THR A 67 9.49 -16.10 -0.72
C THR A 67 9.65 -17.15 0.38
N GLU A 68 9.81 -16.73 1.64
CA GLU A 68 9.84 -17.60 2.82
C GLU A 68 8.46 -17.75 3.48
N ASN A 69 7.41 -17.19 2.87
CA ASN A 69 6.05 -17.09 3.42
C ASN A 69 5.97 -16.34 4.76
N GLN A 70 6.85 -15.38 5.00
CA GLN A 70 6.71 -14.44 6.11
C GLN A 70 5.83 -13.28 5.67
N LEU A 71 5.01 -12.76 6.59
CA LEU A 71 4.17 -11.61 6.30
C LEU A 71 5.01 -10.34 6.35
N VAL A 72 5.04 -9.59 5.25
CA VAL A 72 5.78 -8.33 5.15
C VAL A 72 4.80 -7.20 4.94
N ILE A 73 4.96 -6.15 5.75
CA ILE A 73 4.27 -4.88 5.55
C ILE A 73 5.36 -3.86 5.20
N LYS A 74 5.23 -3.21 4.05
CA LYS A 74 6.22 -2.28 3.50
C LYS A 74 5.60 -0.90 3.37
N SER A 75 6.32 0.11 3.86
CA SER A 75 5.94 1.52 3.82
C SER A 75 7.01 2.29 3.04
N GLY A 76 6.72 2.51 1.75
CA GLY A 76 7.69 3.05 0.79
C GLY A 76 8.92 2.14 0.60
N HIS A 77 10.05 2.74 0.25
CA HIS A 77 11.28 2.00 -0.05
C HIS A 77 12.16 1.71 1.18
N MET A 78 12.02 2.49 2.25
CA MET A 78 12.96 2.49 3.38
C MET A 78 12.48 1.65 4.57
N TYR A 79 11.17 1.50 4.74
CA TYR A 79 10.59 0.90 5.94
C TYR A 79 9.82 -0.36 5.60
N SER A 80 10.09 -1.43 6.34
CA SER A 80 9.31 -2.65 6.30
C SER A 80 9.39 -3.37 7.64
N ILE A 81 8.30 -4.02 8.03
CA ILE A 81 8.29 -5.00 9.11
C ILE A 81 8.07 -6.39 8.52
N ILE A 82 8.71 -7.38 9.13
CA ILE A 82 8.48 -8.79 8.85
C ILE A 82 7.83 -9.38 10.09
N LEU A 83 6.66 -9.98 9.92
CA LEU A 83 5.90 -10.67 10.94
C LEU A 83 5.97 -12.17 10.67
N GLU A 84 6.85 -12.85 11.38
CA GLU A 84 6.88 -14.31 11.44
C GLU A 84 5.83 -14.82 12.40
N ARG A 85 5.54 -16.12 12.34
CA ARG A 85 4.61 -16.77 13.27
C ARG A 85 4.95 -16.54 14.74
N LYS A 86 6.24 -16.45 15.09
CA LYS A 86 6.70 -16.15 16.46
C LYS A 86 6.34 -14.72 16.90
N ASN A 87 6.51 -13.74 16.02
CA ASN A 87 6.12 -12.35 16.29
C ASN A 87 4.61 -12.26 16.51
N ILE A 88 3.84 -12.89 15.61
CA ILE A 88 2.37 -12.92 15.68
C ILE A 88 1.91 -13.51 17.02
N ARG A 89 2.42 -14.69 17.41
CA ARG A 89 2.08 -15.30 18.71
C ARG A 89 2.40 -14.42 19.90
N THR A 90 3.50 -13.68 19.83
CA THR A 90 3.90 -12.74 20.88
C THR A 90 2.91 -11.57 20.96
N MET A 91 2.48 -11.05 19.81
CA MET A 91 1.47 -10.01 19.73
C MET A 91 0.11 -10.51 20.25
N GLU A 92 -0.33 -11.71 19.88
CA GLU A 92 -1.56 -12.35 20.39
C GLU A 92 -1.52 -12.52 21.91
N PHE A 93 -0.38 -12.97 22.45
CA PHE A 93 -0.17 -13.07 23.89
C PHE A 93 -0.29 -11.71 24.58
N ASN A 94 0.37 -10.68 24.05
CA ASN A 94 0.31 -9.33 24.60
C ASN A 94 -1.09 -8.72 24.49
N ALA A 95 -1.78 -8.91 23.37
CA ALA A 95 -3.15 -8.46 23.15
C ALA A 95 -4.10 -9.06 24.19
N LYS A 96 -3.95 -10.36 24.47
CA LYS A 96 -4.70 -11.06 25.51
C LYS A 96 -4.40 -10.54 26.91
N GLN A 97 -3.13 -10.27 27.25
CA GLN A 97 -2.75 -9.74 28.56
C GLN A 97 -3.30 -8.33 28.78
N ASN A 98 -3.23 -7.49 27.75
CA ASN A 98 -3.62 -6.09 27.82
C ASN A 98 -5.10 -5.83 27.47
N GLN A 99 -5.84 -6.87 27.06
CA GLN A 99 -7.23 -6.78 26.60
C GLN A 99 -7.42 -5.79 25.44
N THR A 100 -6.49 -5.78 24.49
CA THR A 100 -6.51 -4.87 23.33
C THR A 100 -6.93 -5.60 22.06
N THR A 101 -7.84 -5.01 21.29
CA THR A 101 -8.27 -5.52 19.97
C THR A 101 -7.56 -4.87 18.80
N GLU A 102 -6.87 -3.75 19.04
CA GLU A 102 -6.10 -3.00 18.05
C GLU A 102 -4.72 -2.68 18.63
N VAL A 103 -3.67 -2.97 17.86
CA VAL A 103 -2.28 -2.66 18.25
C VAL A 103 -1.57 -1.97 17.08
N LEU A 104 -1.09 -0.76 17.30
CA LEU A 104 -0.31 -0.02 16.32
C LEU A 104 1.05 -0.71 16.08
N LEU A 105 1.46 -0.82 14.82
CA LEU A 105 2.76 -1.35 14.42
C LEU A 105 3.77 -0.19 14.30
N ASP A 106 4.39 0.17 15.42
CA ASP A 106 5.26 1.35 15.53
C ASP A 106 6.39 1.39 14.50
N SER A 107 6.92 0.23 14.08
CA SER A 107 8.00 0.16 13.07
C SER A 107 7.60 0.62 11.66
N ILE A 108 6.30 0.82 11.43
CA ILE A 108 5.72 1.26 10.15
C ILE A 108 5.08 2.64 10.26
N TYR A 109 4.94 3.13 11.49
CA TYR A 109 4.41 4.46 11.74
C TYR A 109 5.35 5.51 11.16
N TYR A 110 4.84 6.25 10.19
CA TYR A 110 5.52 7.41 9.64
C TYR A 110 4.56 8.58 9.65
N GLN A 111 4.99 9.68 10.26
CA GLN A 111 4.26 10.93 10.28
C GLN A 111 5.22 12.07 9.94
N SER A 112 4.85 12.82 8.92
CA SER A 112 5.38 14.16 8.64
C SER A 112 4.23 15.15 8.66
N ASP A 113 4.52 16.46 8.60
CA ASP A 113 3.49 17.50 8.61
C ASP A 113 2.46 17.37 7.48
N LYS A 114 2.76 16.58 6.42
CA LYS A 114 1.95 16.46 5.21
C LYS A 114 1.43 15.05 4.93
N GLN A 115 1.97 14.04 5.62
CA GLN A 115 1.73 12.65 5.29
C GLN A 115 1.71 11.79 6.55
N GLU A 116 0.78 10.83 6.61
CA GLU A 116 0.69 9.86 7.69
C GLU A 116 0.50 8.45 7.12
N LYS A 117 1.20 7.48 7.71
CA LYS A 117 1.07 6.05 7.40
C LYS A 117 0.98 5.26 8.70
N LYS A 118 -0.10 4.49 8.87
CA LYS A 118 -0.31 3.61 10.02
C LYS A 118 -0.64 2.20 9.55
N ALA A 119 -0.03 1.22 10.21
CA ALA A 119 -0.47 -0.16 10.13
C ALA A 119 -0.91 -0.60 11.54
N ILE A 120 -2.12 -1.12 11.65
CA ILE A 120 -2.75 -1.52 12.91
C ILE A 120 -3.08 -3.00 12.82
N ALA A 121 -2.52 -3.79 13.74
CA ALA A 121 -2.86 -5.19 13.88
C ALA A 121 -4.20 -5.34 14.60
N LEU A 122 -5.11 -6.12 14.01
CA LEU A 122 -6.44 -6.38 14.54
C LEU A 122 -6.53 -7.77 15.14
N PHE A 123 -7.10 -7.84 16.34
CA PHE A 123 -7.28 -9.07 17.11
C PHE A 123 -8.77 -9.30 17.37
N ASP A 124 -9.19 -10.55 17.22
CA ASP A 124 -10.56 -10.95 17.52
C ASP A 124 -10.82 -10.78 19.02
N SER A 125 -11.95 -10.14 19.37
CA SER A 125 -12.23 -9.75 20.76
C SER A 125 -12.50 -10.93 21.69
N GLN A 126 -12.87 -12.10 21.15
CA GLN A 126 -13.19 -13.28 21.93
C GLN A 126 -11.97 -14.18 22.12
N THR A 127 -11.22 -14.40 21.03
CA THR A 127 -10.11 -15.33 20.96
C THR A 127 -8.74 -14.67 21.14
N ASN A 128 -8.66 -13.34 20.98
CA ASN A 128 -7.43 -12.57 20.89
C ASN A 128 -6.49 -13.05 19.77
N MET A 129 -7.04 -13.73 18.77
CA MET A 129 -6.28 -14.17 17.60
C MET A 129 -6.12 -13.01 16.63
N PHE A 130 -4.89 -12.83 16.15
CA PHE A 130 -4.59 -11.86 15.12
C PHE A 130 -5.24 -12.31 13.81
N TYR A 131 -6.01 -11.46 13.12
CA TYR A 131 -6.75 -11.88 11.92
C TYR A 131 -6.63 -10.93 10.73
N ALA A 132 -6.29 -9.66 10.97
CA ALA A 132 -6.24 -8.64 9.94
C ALA A 132 -5.25 -7.53 10.26
N ILE A 133 -4.90 -6.76 9.23
CA ILE A 133 -4.21 -5.48 9.38
C ILE A 133 -5.07 -4.40 8.76
N ARG A 134 -5.28 -3.30 9.49
CA ARG A 134 -5.81 -2.05 8.95
C ARG A 134 -4.66 -1.14 8.55
N LEU A 135 -4.67 -0.69 7.30
CA LEU A 135 -3.76 0.29 6.76
C LEU A 135 -4.49 1.63 6.65
N GLU A 136 -3.91 2.68 7.22
CA GLU A 136 -4.39 4.05 7.08
C GLU A 136 -3.28 4.89 6.46
N ILE A 137 -3.57 5.52 5.33
CA ILE A 137 -2.66 6.38 4.60
C ILE A 137 -3.35 7.73 4.38
N SER A 138 -2.71 8.82 4.76
CA SER A 138 -3.21 10.17 4.49
C SER A 138 -2.11 11.08 3.94
N THR A 139 -2.53 11.97 3.04
CA THR A 139 -1.79 13.13 2.53
C THR A 139 -2.55 14.40 2.92
N ASN A 140 -2.08 15.56 2.47
CA ASN A 140 -2.84 16.81 2.60
C ASN A 140 -4.18 16.79 1.86
N THR A 141 -4.28 16.00 0.79
CA THR A 141 -5.38 16.09 -0.18
C THR A 141 -6.20 14.81 -0.30
N SER A 142 -5.73 13.68 0.23
CA SER A 142 -6.47 12.43 0.22
C SER A 142 -6.20 11.57 1.46
N LYS A 143 -7.14 10.67 1.74
CA LYS A 143 -7.01 9.65 2.77
C LYS A 143 -7.58 8.34 2.25
N THR A 144 -6.87 7.25 2.50
CA THR A 144 -7.27 5.89 2.18
C THR A 144 -7.16 5.04 3.44
N GLU A 145 -8.18 4.23 3.70
CA GLU A 145 -8.20 3.26 4.79
C GLU A 145 -8.66 1.91 4.22
N GLU A 146 -7.91 0.86 4.52
CA GLU A 146 -8.22 -0.49 4.03
C GLU A 146 -7.90 -1.53 5.11
N THR A 147 -8.81 -2.49 5.30
CA THR A 147 -8.62 -3.62 6.22
C THR A 147 -8.41 -4.90 5.43
N ILE A 148 -7.26 -5.54 5.65
CA ILE A 148 -6.80 -6.71 4.92
C ILE A 148 -6.90 -7.93 5.84
N LEU A 149 -7.77 -8.87 5.48
CA LEU A 149 -7.82 -10.19 6.12
C LEU A 149 -6.56 -10.99 5.73
N LEU A 150 -5.93 -11.62 6.72
CA LEU A 150 -4.65 -12.28 6.51
C LEU A 150 -4.79 -13.80 6.38
N PRO A 151 -4.07 -14.42 5.42
CA PRO A 151 -4.03 -15.88 5.30
C PRO A 151 -3.06 -16.47 6.34
N LEU A 152 -3.45 -16.46 7.61
CA LEU A 152 -2.61 -16.85 8.75
C LEU A 152 -2.01 -18.25 8.63
N GLU A 153 -2.71 -19.15 7.93
CA GLU A 153 -2.29 -20.52 7.63
C GLU A 153 -1.11 -20.58 6.66
N LYS A 154 -0.91 -19.54 5.85
CA LYS A 154 0.21 -19.44 4.92
C LYS A 154 1.46 -18.86 5.59
N ILE A 155 1.32 -18.13 6.70
CA ILE A 155 2.44 -17.42 7.37
C ILE A 155 3.32 -18.40 8.15
N LYS A 156 4.63 -18.41 7.84
CA LYS A 156 5.65 -19.23 8.52
C LYS A 156 6.27 -18.58 9.75
#